data_AF-A0A950G5H7-F1
#
_entry.id   AF-A0A950G5H7-F1
#
_cell.length_a   1.000
_cell.length_b   1.000
_cell.length_c   1.000
_cell.angle_alpha   90.00
_cell.angle_beta   90.00
_cell.angle_gamma   90.00
#
_symmetry.space_group_name_H-M   'P 1'
#
loop_
_entity.id
_entity.type
_entity.pdbx_description
1 polymer ?
#
loop_
_entity_poly.entity_id
_entity_poly.type
_entity_poly.pdbx_seq_one_letter_code
_entity_poly.pdbx_strand_id
1 'polypeptide(L)'
;MAGIGFVLRRLSRQDTLTAGLRAYAHGAIVSSGPWLFTIMSLGTIDLFGRAILDPQELRRFLVVVMYNFAFSLVASGPIVMVITRRLADKIYAKDVAEAPGMFIGSLLLLFTIESALGIPFYGFMTDMQPTERLVAFVGFLIVGGIWVAASFISALKSFG
;
A
#
# COMPACT_ATOMS: atom_id res chain seq x y z
N MET A 1 -3.05 -11.08 16.00
CA MET A 1 -3.80 -9.87 15.61
C MET A 1 -4.97 -9.61 16.55
N ALA A 2 -4.72 -9.00 17.71
CA ALA A 2 -5.77 -8.26 18.43
C ALA A 2 -5.90 -6.87 17.76
N GLY A 3 -6.34 -6.87 16.50
CA GLY A 3 -6.45 -5.66 15.68
C GLY A 3 -7.76 -4.90 15.93
N ILE A 4 -8.00 -3.88 15.09
CA ILE A 4 -9.20 -3.03 15.04
C ILE A 4 -10.51 -3.83 15.18
N GLY A 5 -10.54 -5.07 14.66
CA GLY A 5 -11.66 -6.01 14.83
C GLY A 5 -12.04 -6.33 16.27
N PHE A 6 -11.11 -6.36 17.23
CA PHE A 6 -11.41 -6.49 18.66
C PHE A 6 -12.07 -5.23 19.24
N VAL A 7 -11.62 -4.04 18.80
CA VAL A 7 -12.20 -2.75 19.21
C VAL A 7 -13.60 -2.59 18.62
N LEU A 8 -13.77 -2.93 17.34
CA LEU A 8 -15.07 -2.98 16.66
C LEU A 8 -16.01 -3.99 17.32
N ARG A 9 -15.52 -5.20 17.65
CA ARG A 9 -16.31 -6.23 18.35
C ARG A 9 -16.68 -5.82 19.77
N ARG A 10 -15.84 -5.04 20.46
CA ARG A 10 -16.12 -4.49 21.80
C ARG A 10 -17.14 -3.34 21.75
N LEU A 11 -17.03 -2.44 20.77
CA LEU A 11 -17.99 -1.35 20.54
C LEU A 11 -19.36 -1.89 20.10
N SER A 12 -19.38 -2.87 19.19
CA SER A 12 -20.62 -3.51 18.71
C SER A 12 -21.34 -4.35 19.76
N ARG A 13 -20.68 -4.65 20.90
CA ARG A 13 -21.24 -5.44 22.00
C ARG A 13 -22.08 -4.61 22.99
N GLN A 14 -22.13 -3.30 22.81
CA GLN A 14 -23.03 -2.43 23.55
C GLN A 14 -24.38 -2.42 22.82
N ASP A 15 -25.46 -2.86 23.47
CA ASP A 15 -26.83 -2.97 22.93
C ASP A 15 -27.50 -1.60 22.70
N THR A 16 -26.82 -0.68 22.02
CA THR A 16 -27.33 0.64 21.67
C THR A 16 -27.04 0.94 20.20
N LEU A 17 -28.02 1.50 19.49
CA LEU A 17 -27.88 1.97 18.10
C LEU A 17 -26.67 2.93 17.94
N THR A 18 -26.38 3.73 18.97
CA THR A 18 -25.26 4.67 19.01
C THR A 18 -23.90 3.98 19.06
N ALA A 19 -23.81 2.79 19.68
CA ALA A 19 -22.57 2.03 19.73
C ALA A 19 -22.22 1.38 18.39
N GLY A 20 -23.23 0.91 17.64
CA GLY A 20 -23.06 0.49 16.26
C GLY A 20 -22.53 1.63 15.37
N LEU A 21 -23.13 2.82 15.48
CA LEU A 21 -22.71 3.99 14.71
C LEU A 21 -21.27 4.43 15.04
N ARG A 22 -20.88 4.41 16.32
CA ARG A 22 -19.51 4.70 16.77
C ARG A 22 -18.49 3.67 16.27
N ALA A 23 -18.85 2.39 16.24
CA ALA A 23 -18.00 1.34 15.69
C ALA A 23 -17.75 1.59 14.18
N TYR A 24 -18.80 1.87 13.41
CA TYR A 24 -18.67 2.18 11.98
C TYR A 24 -17.83 3.44 11.74
N ALA A 25 -18.07 4.52 12.48
CA ALA A 25 -17.30 5.75 12.34
C ALA A 25 -15.81 5.54 12.65
N HIS A 26 -15.48 4.80 13.72
CA HIS A 26 -14.10 4.44 14.01
C HIS A 26 -13.47 3.55 12.94
N GLY A 27 -14.20 2.56 12.44
CA GLY A 27 -13.75 1.71 11.33
C GLY A 27 -13.44 2.52 10.07
N ALA A 28 -14.34 3.44 9.71
CA ALA A 28 -14.19 4.32 8.55
C ALA A 28 -12.98 5.26 8.66
N ILE A 29 -12.76 5.89 9.82
CA ILE A 29 -11.61 6.79 10.02
C ILE A 29 -10.29 6.01 9.94
N VAL A 30 -10.21 4.85 10.58
CA VAL A 30 -8.99 4.05 10.59
C VAL A 30 -8.68 3.45 9.20
N SER A 31 -9.70 3.02 8.46
CA SER A 31 -9.51 2.50 7.10
C SER A 31 -9.22 3.60 6.07
N SER A 32 -9.85 4.78 6.20
CA SER A 32 -9.74 5.87 5.24
C SER A 32 -8.53 6.77 5.50
N GLY A 33 -7.94 6.73 6.70
CA GLY A 33 -6.82 7.58 7.11
C GLY A 33 -5.66 7.60 6.10
N PRO A 34 -5.06 6.46 5.73
CA PRO A 34 -3.97 6.42 4.75
C PRO A 34 -4.38 7.00 3.38
N TRP A 35 -5.60 6.73 2.94
CA TRP A 35 -6.13 7.23 1.66
C TRP A 35 -6.35 8.74 1.67
N LEU A 36 -6.78 9.30 2.79
CA LEU A 36 -6.94 10.75 2.95
C LEU A 36 -5.59 11.47 2.82
N PHE A 37 -4.52 10.91 3.41
CA PHE A 37 -3.17 11.45 3.23
C PHE A 37 -2.71 11.42 1.77
N THR A 38 -3.04 10.35 1.01
CA THR A 38 -2.75 10.29 -0.43
C THR A 38 -3.50 11.38 -1.20
N ILE A 39 -4.79 11.56 -0.94
CA ILE A 39 -5.61 12.60 -1.58
C ILE A 39 -5.06 13.99 -1.27
N MET A 40 -4.74 14.27 0.01
CA MET A 40 -4.15 15.55 0.40
C MET A 40 -2.79 15.77 -0.26
N SER A 41 -1.95 14.74 -0.34
CA SER A 41 -0.63 14.83 -0.98
C SER A 41 -0.75 15.13 -2.47
N LEU A 42 -1.59 14.39 -3.20
CA LEU A 42 -1.83 14.61 -4.62
C LEU A 42 -2.50 15.97 -4.89
N GLY A 43 -3.46 16.38 -4.05
CA GLY A 43 -4.11 17.68 -4.16
C GLY A 43 -3.14 18.84 -3.90
N THR A 44 -2.21 18.67 -2.96
CA THR A 44 -1.13 19.65 -2.70
C THR A 44 -0.19 19.75 -3.90
N ILE A 45 0.22 18.60 -4.47
CA ILE A 45 1.06 18.57 -5.67
C ILE A 45 0.35 19.22 -6.86
N ASP A 46 -0.95 18.98 -7.06
CA ASP A 46 -1.74 19.63 -8.10
C ASP A 46 -1.83 21.15 -7.89
N LEU A 47 -2.13 21.60 -6.65
CA LEU A 47 -2.27 23.02 -6.33
C LEU A 47 -0.98 23.81 -6.59
N PHE A 48 0.15 23.33 -6.08
CA PHE A 48 1.43 24.01 -6.25
C PHE A 48 2.04 23.75 -7.64
N GLY A 49 1.83 22.56 -8.20
CA GLY A 49 2.34 22.15 -9.50
C GLY A 49 1.81 23.01 -10.64
N ARG A 50 0.54 23.45 -10.57
CA ARG A 50 -0.07 24.36 -11.57
C ARG A 50 0.66 25.70 -11.72
N ALA A 51 1.39 26.14 -10.69
CA ALA A 51 2.15 27.39 -10.73
C ALA A 51 3.57 27.24 -11.31
N ILE A 52 4.08 26.00 -11.40
CA ILE A 52 5.49 25.72 -11.70
C ILE A 52 5.65 24.93 -13.01
N LEU A 53 4.74 24.00 -13.28
CA LEU A 53 4.83 23.01 -14.36
C LEU A 53 3.85 23.31 -15.49
N ASP A 54 4.17 22.85 -16.70
CA ASP A 54 3.21 22.84 -17.80
C ASP A 54 2.01 21.93 -17.45
N PRO A 55 0.77 22.30 -17.82
CA PRO A 55 -0.42 21.49 -17.51
C PRO A 55 -0.34 20.05 -18.01
N GLN A 56 0.35 19.79 -19.13
CA GLN A 56 0.50 18.43 -19.66
C GLN A 56 1.46 17.59 -18.83
N GLU A 57 2.56 18.18 -18.37
CA GLU A 57 3.55 17.51 -17.51
C GLU A 57 2.96 17.17 -16.15
N LEU A 58 2.26 18.12 -15.52
CA LEU A 58 1.57 17.90 -14.25
C LEU A 58 0.54 16.77 -14.37
N ARG A 59 -0.27 16.79 -15.44
CA ARG A 59 -1.28 15.75 -15.67
C ARG A 59 -0.62 14.38 -15.88
N ARG A 60 0.47 14.32 -16.65
CA ARG A 60 1.22 13.09 -16.89
C ARG A 60 1.76 12.52 -15.57
N PHE A 61 2.36 13.35 -14.73
CA PHE A 61 2.84 12.94 -13.41
C PHE A 61 1.72 12.33 -12.55
N LEU A 62 0.58 13.01 -12.42
CA LEU A 62 -0.54 12.53 -11.63
C LEU A 62 -1.08 11.19 -12.14
N VAL A 63 -1.16 11.02 -13.47
CA VAL A 63 -1.59 9.78 -14.11
C VAL A 63 -0.60 8.64 -13.83
N VAL A 64 0.71 8.88 -13.95
CA VAL A 64 1.73 7.88 -13.63
C VAL A 64 1.62 7.43 -12.18
N VAL A 65 1.49 8.36 -11.24
CA VAL A 65 1.33 8.02 -9.82
C VAL A 65 0.07 7.20 -9.61
N MET A 66 -1.05 7.58 -10.22
CA MET A 66 -2.31 6.85 -10.11
C MET A 66 -2.20 5.39 -10.60
N TYR A 67 -1.60 5.18 -11.77
CA TYR A 67 -1.41 3.83 -12.32
C TYR A 67 -0.40 3.01 -11.52
N ASN A 68 0.69 3.60 -11.04
CA ASN A 68 1.63 2.92 -10.15
C ASN A 68 0.96 2.43 -8.88
N PHE A 69 0.15 3.27 -8.24
CA PHE A 69 -0.63 2.86 -7.06
C PHE A 69 -1.63 1.76 -7.40
N ALA A 70 -2.38 1.89 -8.49
CA ALA A 70 -3.39 0.91 -8.88
C ALA A 70 -2.77 -0.48 -9.16
N PHE A 71 -1.75 -0.54 -10.00
CA PHE A 71 -1.11 -1.83 -10.34
C PHE A 71 -0.38 -2.44 -9.15
N SER A 72 0.28 -1.62 -8.32
CA SER A 72 1.08 -2.15 -7.20
C SER A 72 0.16 -2.71 -6.13
N LEU A 73 -1.00 -2.08 -5.89
CA LEU A 73 -2.00 -2.57 -4.95
C LEU A 73 -2.57 -3.92 -5.40
N VAL A 74 -2.87 -4.07 -6.68
CA VAL A 74 -3.38 -5.33 -7.26
C VAL A 74 -2.29 -6.43 -7.23
N ALA A 75 -1.06 -6.11 -7.63
CA ALA A 75 0.04 -7.08 -7.67
C ALA A 75 0.47 -7.52 -6.26
N SER A 76 0.54 -6.58 -5.31
CA SER A 76 0.98 -6.86 -3.94
C SER A 76 -0.08 -7.56 -3.09
N GLY A 77 -1.37 -7.37 -3.37
CA GLY A 77 -2.48 -7.87 -2.56
C GLY A 77 -2.39 -9.36 -2.19
N PRO A 78 -2.30 -10.29 -3.16
CA PRO A 78 -2.19 -11.72 -2.88
C PRO A 78 -0.95 -12.08 -2.04
N ILE A 79 0.19 -11.45 -2.34
CA ILE A 79 1.47 -11.70 -1.66
C ILE A 79 1.39 -11.26 -0.21
N VAL A 80 0.92 -10.03 0.03
CA VAL A 80 0.75 -9.47 1.37
C VAL A 80 -0.24 -10.31 2.18
N MET A 81 -1.32 -10.80 1.56
CA MET A 81 -2.29 -11.66 2.25
C MET A 81 -1.67 -12.98 2.75
N VAL A 82 -0.91 -13.67 1.89
CA VAL A 82 -0.27 -14.94 2.26
C VAL A 82 0.83 -14.71 3.31
N ILE A 83 1.68 -13.69 3.11
CA ILE A 83 2.82 -13.47 3.99
C ILE A 83 2.41 -12.99 5.37
N THR A 84 1.41 -12.13 5.48
CA THR A 84 0.89 -11.66 6.77
C THR A 84 0.26 -12.81 7.56
N ARG A 85 -0.41 -13.75 6.88
CA ARG A 85 -0.93 -14.97 7.50
C ARG A 85 0.20 -15.83 8.06
N ARG A 86 1.21 -16.15 7.24
CA ARG A 86 2.36 -16.97 7.66
C ARG A 86 3.15 -16.29 8.79
N LEU A 87 3.33 -14.97 8.71
CA LEU A 87 4.03 -14.20 9.73
C LEU A 87 3.25 -14.22 11.05
N ALA A 88 1.92 -14.13 11.01
CA ALA A 88 1.09 -14.25 12.20
C ALA A 88 1.22 -15.62 12.88
N ASP A 89 1.33 -16.70 12.10
CA ASP A 89 1.53 -18.06 12.65
C ASP A 89 2.91 -18.20 13.32
N LYS A 90 3.97 -17.65 12.71
CA LYS A 90 5.32 -17.61 13.29
C LYS A 90 5.40 -16.75 14.56
N ILE A 91 4.74 -15.59 14.56
CA ILE A 91 4.59 -14.73 15.74
C ILE A 91 3.87 -15.49 16.88
N TYR A 92 2.79 -16.21 16.56
CA TYR A 92 2.06 -17.01 17.55
C TYR A 92 2.92 -18.13 18.15
N ALA A 93 3.74 -18.78 17.33
CA ALA A 93 4.71 -19.79 17.77
C ALA A 93 5.93 -19.21 18.51
N LYS A 94 6.05 -17.88 18.62
CA LYS A 94 7.21 -17.16 19.16
C LYS A 94 8.55 -17.48 18.47
N ASP A 95 8.48 -17.90 17.21
CA ASP A 95 9.63 -18.21 16.37
C ASP A 95 9.63 -17.28 15.16
N VAL A 96 10.27 -16.11 15.30
CA VAL A 96 10.35 -15.09 14.24
C VAL A 96 11.72 -15.03 13.59
N ALA A 97 12.58 -16.04 13.79
CA ALA A 97 13.93 -16.08 13.22
C ALA A 97 13.92 -16.01 11.67
N GLU A 98 12.89 -16.60 11.04
CA GLU A 98 12.70 -16.57 9.59
C GLU A 98 12.09 -15.26 9.05
N ALA A 99 11.63 -14.34 9.91
CA ALA A 99 10.89 -13.15 9.47
C ALA A 99 11.69 -12.24 8.49
N PRO A 100 13.00 -11.99 8.67
CA PRO A 100 13.79 -11.25 7.68
C PRO A 100 13.89 -11.97 6.34
N GLY A 101 14.03 -13.30 6.34
CA GLY A 101 14.07 -14.11 5.11
C GLY A 101 12.72 -14.08 4.37
N MET A 102 11.63 -14.15 5.13
CA MET A 102 10.26 -13.99 4.61
C MET A 102 10.06 -12.62 3.96
N PHE A 103 10.60 -11.56 4.56
CA PHE A 103 10.52 -10.20 4.01
C PHE A 103 11.26 -10.08 2.68
N ILE A 104 12.52 -10.51 2.64
CA ILE A 104 13.34 -10.47 1.40
C ILE A 104 12.71 -11.33 0.31
N GLY A 105 12.26 -12.55 0.65
CA GLY A 105 11.58 -13.43 -0.30
C GLY A 105 10.30 -12.81 -0.87
N SER A 106 9.53 -12.11 -0.04
CA SER A 106 8.31 -11.41 -0.49
C SER A 106 8.62 -10.24 -1.40
N LEU A 107 9.67 -9.46 -1.11
CA LEU A 107 10.13 -8.39 -1.99
C LEU A 107 10.61 -8.92 -3.34
N LEU A 108 11.43 -9.98 -3.35
CA LEU A 108 11.91 -10.59 -4.60
C LEU A 108 10.76 -11.12 -5.46
N LEU A 109 9.80 -11.81 -4.84
CA LEU A 109 8.61 -12.29 -5.53
C LEU A 109 7.79 -11.13 -6.11
N LEU A 110 7.55 -10.10 -5.29
CA LEU A 110 6.79 -8.92 -5.73
C LEU A 110 7.49 -8.20 -6.87
N PHE A 111 8.78 -7.89 -6.74
CA PHE A 111 9.54 -7.20 -7.79
C PHE A 111 9.64 -8.01 -9.07
N THR A 112 9.64 -9.34 -8.99
CA THR A 112 9.57 -10.19 -10.20
C THR A 112 8.24 -10.01 -10.92
N ILE A 113 7.13 -10.05 -10.17
CA ILE A 113 5.77 -9.87 -10.73
C ILE A 113 5.60 -8.44 -11.25
N GLU A 114 6.01 -7.43 -10.48
CA GLU A 114 5.97 -6.04 -10.90
C GLU A 114 6.87 -5.77 -12.09
N SER A 115 8.05 -6.39 -12.19
CA SER A 115 8.89 -6.28 -13.39
C SER A 115 8.20 -6.91 -14.61
N ALA A 116 7.59 -8.08 -14.45
CA ALA A 116 6.86 -8.76 -15.51
C ALA A 116 5.66 -7.95 -16.02
N LEU A 117 5.02 -7.15 -15.16
CA LEU A 117 3.91 -6.27 -15.53
C LEU A 117 4.39 -4.89 -16.03
N GLY A 118 5.38 -4.30 -15.36
CA GLY A 118 5.83 -2.93 -15.56
C GLY A 118 6.71 -2.76 -16.80
N ILE A 119 7.58 -3.73 -17.12
CA ILE A 119 8.42 -3.68 -18.32
C ILE A 119 7.58 -3.59 -19.60
N PRO A 120 6.59 -4.48 -19.87
CA PRO A 120 5.79 -4.36 -21.07
C PRO A 120 4.89 -3.11 -21.07
N PHE A 121 4.36 -2.73 -19.91
CA PHE A 121 3.52 -1.53 -19.78
C PHE A 121 4.30 -0.26 -20.15
N TYR A 122 5.44 0.00 -19.51
CA TYR A 122 6.25 1.18 -19.80
C TYR A 122 7.04 1.07 -21.12
N GLY A 123 7.37 -0.15 -21.56
CA GLY A 123 8.11 -0.39 -22.80
C GLY A 123 7.28 -0.14 -24.06
N PHE A 124 6.02 -0.59 -24.08
CA PHE A 124 5.20 -0.62 -25.30
C PHE A 124 3.95 0.26 -25.23
N MET A 125 3.38 0.49 -24.05
CA MET A 125 2.07 1.15 -23.93
C MET A 125 2.16 2.67 -23.66
N THR A 126 3.35 3.20 -23.37
CA THR A 126 3.51 4.60 -22.95
C THR A 126 4.34 5.43 -23.93
N ASP A 127 3.82 6.57 -24.38
CA ASP A 127 4.54 7.54 -25.22
C ASP A 127 5.33 8.56 -24.38
N MET A 128 6.17 8.04 -23.47
CA MET A 128 6.98 8.86 -22.54
C MET A 128 8.46 8.85 -22.94
N GLN A 129 9.23 9.85 -22.51
CA GLN A 129 10.69 9.83 -22.69
C GLN A 129 11.32 8.66 -21.92
N PRO A 130 12.47 8.10 -22.37
CA PRO A 130 13.11 6.96 -21.71
C PRO A 130 13.43 7.19 -20.23
N THR A 131 13.81 8.41 -19.87
CA THR A 131 14.08 8.83 -18.49
C THR A 131 12.80 8.81 -17.64
N GLU A 132 11.71 9.36 -18.14
CA GLU A 132 10.41 9.35 -17.46
C GLU A 132 9.89 7.92 -17.25
N ARG A 133 10.03 7.05 -18.26
CA ARG A 133 9.66 5.63 -18.17
C ARG A 133 10.43 4.91 -17.07
N LEU A 134 11.74 5.15 -17.00
CA LEU A 134 12.60 4.54 -15.98
C LEU A 134 12.22 5.02 -14.57
N VAL A 135 12.01 6.33 -14.39
CA VAL A 135 11.59 6.90 -13.11
C VAL A 135 10.21 6.38 -12.70
N ALA A 136 9.27 6.30 -13.64
CA ALA A 136 7.94 5.75 -13.40
C ALA A 136 8.00 4.28 -12.99
N PHE A 137 8.83 3.47 -13.66
CA PHE A 137 9.04 2.07 -13.34
C PHE A 137 9.72 1.86 -11.97
N VAL A 138 10.75 2.65 -11.64
CA VAL A 138 11.37 2.61 -10.31
C VAL A 138 10.36 3.02 -9.24
N GLY A 139 9.56 4.05 -9.49
CA GLY A 139 8.46 4.45 -8.61
C GLY A 139 7.45 3.33 -8.39
N PHE A 140 7.13 2.56 -9.42
CA PHE A 140 6.24 1.40 -9.34
C PHE A 140 6.76 0.36 -8.33
N LEU A 141 8.03 -0.04 -8.49
CA LEU A 141 8.69 -0.99 -7.58
C LEU A 141 8.77 -0.47 -6.14
N ILE A 142 9.07 0.83 -5.96
CA ILE A 142 9.15 1.44 -4.63
C ILE A 142 7.80 1.36 -3.92
N VAL A 143 6.70 1.72 -4.59
CA VAL A 143 5.36 1.67 -4.01
C VAL A 143 5.00 0.23 -3.63
N GLY A 144 5.30 -0.75 -4.48
CA GLY A 144 5.18 -2.17 -4.17
C GLY A 144 5.92 -2.57 -2.90
N GLY A 145 7.20 -2.21 -2.81
CA GLY A 145 8.05 -2.48 -1.65
C GLY A 145 7.51 -1.87 -0.36
N ILE A 146 6.92 -0.67 -0.43
CA ILE A 146 6.28 -0.01 0.71
C ILE A 146 5.11 -0.83 1.25
N TRP A 147 4.27 -1.43 0.40
CA TRP A 147 3.17 -2.30 0.84
C TRP A 147 3.66 -3.49 1.66
N VAL A 148 4.71 -4.16 1.19
CA VAL A 148 5.33 -5.28 1.90
C VAL A 148 5.95 -4.81 3.21
N ALA A 149 6.76 -3.76 3.19
CA ALA A 149 7.42 -3.22 4.39
C ALA A 149 6.42 -2.79 5.46
N ALA A 150 5.38 -2.04 5.08
CA ALA A 150 4.33 -1.59 5.99
C ALA A 150 3.62 -2.78 6.66
N SER A 151 3.34 -3.85 5.91
CA SER A 151 2.71 -5.07 6.44
C SER A 151 3.58 -5.78 7.48
N PHE A 152 4.89 -5.89 7.23
CA PHE A 152 5.84 -6.53 8.15
C PHE A 152 6.05 -5.71 9.41
N ILE A 153 6.26 -4.40 9.29
CA ILE A 153 6.45 -3.50 10.43
C ILE A 153 5.21 -3.53 11.34
N SER A 154 4.01 -3.48 10.74
CA SER A 154 2.75 -3.55 11.48
C SER A 154 2.60 -4.86 12.24
N ALA A 155 2.96 -5.99 11.63
CA ALA A 155 2.89 -7.29 12.27
C ALA A 155 3.91 -7.45 13.41
N LEU A 156 5.17 -7.10 13.17
CA LEU A 156 6.26 -7.28 14.14
C LEU A 156 6.16 -6.32 15.33
N LYS A 157 5.57 -5.13 15.17
CA LYS A 157 5.32 -4.21 16.28
C LYS A 157 4.43 -4.82 17.38
N SER A 158 3.61 -5.83 17.04
CA SER A 158 2.77 -6.53 18.01
C SER A 158 3.47 -7.67 18.77
N PHE A 159 4.72 -8.00 18.40
CA PHE A 159 5.53 -9.02 19.05
C PHE A 159 6.38 -8.47 20.22
N GLY A 160 6.63 -7.16 20.23
CA GLY A 160 7.35 -6.46 21.30
C GLY A 160 6.47 -6.09 22.48
#